data_AF-A0A194YLB2-F1
#
_entry.id   AF-A0A194YLB2-F1
#
_cell.length_a   1.000
_cell.length_b   1.000
_cell.length_c   1.000
_cell.angle_alpha   90.00
_cell.angle_beta   90.00
_cell.angle_gamma   90.00
#
_symmetry.space_group_name_H-M   'P 1'
#
loop_
_entity.id
_entity.type
_entity.pdbx_description
1 polymer ?
#
loop_
_entity_poly.entity_id
_entity_poly.type
_entity_poly.pdbx_seq_one_letter_code
_entity_poly.pdbx_strand_id
1 'polypeptide(L)'
;MVDVRDVADALVLTYETPEASGRRRYICSAHAMKVSETVGLVSSLFPDLKLQYPREFVQREDEKGVSSKRLQALGWKFRAVEETLRDTIDSYKAAGILN
;
A
#
# COMPACT_ATOMS: atom_id res chain seq x y z
N MET A 1 -1.83 2.05 3.26
CA MET A 1 -1.40 1.84 1.86
C MET A 1 -1.55 0.37 1.51
N VAL A 2 -1.89 0.05 0.27
CA VAL A 2 -2.09 -1.33 -0.21
C VAL A 2 -1.79 -1.39 -1.70
N ASP A 3 -1.21 -2.49 -2.18
CA ASP A 3 -0.98 -2.73 -3.60
C ASP A 3 -2.32 -2.91 -4.33
N VAL A 4 -2.44 -2.36 -5.55
CA VAL A 4 -3.69 -2.45 -6.32
C VAL A 4 -4.07 -3.91 -6.66
N ARG A 5 -3.08 -4.79 -6.82
CA ARG A 5 -3.29 -6.22 -7.06
C ARG A 5 -3.85 -6.89 -5.81
N ASP A 6 -3.33 -6.55 -4.62
CA ASP A 6 -3.86 -7.07 -3.36
C ASP A 6 -5.31 -6.65 -3.12
N VAL A 7 -5.71 -5.46 -3.59
CA VAL A 7 -7.12 -5.00 -3.55
C VAL A 7 -7.99 -5.84 -4.46
N ALA A 8 -7.54 -6.11 -5.70
CA ALA A 8 -8.26 -6.98 -6.62
C ALA A 8 -8.42 -8.40 -6.04
N ASP A 9 -7.34 -8.96 -5.49
CA ASP A 9 -7.35 -10.27 -4.83
C ASP A 9 -8.31 -10.29 -3.62
N ALA A 10 -8.35 -9.21 -2.83
CA ALA A 10 -9.30 -9.08 -1.72
C ALA A 10 -10.77 -9.05 -2.20
N LEU A 11 -11.05 -8.33 -3.28
CA LEU A 11 -12.40 -8.25 -3.85
C LEU A 11 -12.89 -9.63 -4.30
N VAL A 12 -12.07 -10.36 -5.05
CA VAL A 12 -12.37 -11.73 -5.48
C VAL A 12 -12.58 -12.64 -4.27
N LEU A 13 -11.65 -12.62 -3.31
CA LEU A 13 -11.73 -13.44 -2.10
C LEU A 13 -13.04 -13.21 -1.33
N THR A 14 -13.42 -11.94 -1.13
CA THR A 14 -14.66 -11.62 -0.39
C THR A 14 -15.92 -11.98 -1.15
N TYR A 15 -15.87 -12.00 -2.48
CA TYR A 15 -16.99 -12.41 -3.33
C TYR A 15 -17.18 -13.93 -3.30
N GLU A 16 -16.09 -14.69 -3.38
CA GLU A 16 -16.12 -16.15 -3.47
C GLU A 16 -16.33 -16.85 -2.12
N THR A 17 -16.04 -16.16 -1.00
CA THR A 17 -16.15 -16.73 0.35
C THR A 17 -17.55 -16.52 0.94
N PRO A 18 -18.39 -17.56 1.08
CA PRO A 18 -19.76 -17.41 1.59
C PRO A 18 -19.82 -16.82 3.01
N GLU A 19 -18.85 -17.16 3.86
CA GLU A 19 -18.70 -16.65 5.23
C GLU A 19 -18.46 -15.13 5.28
N ALA A 20 -17.98 -14.55 4.17
CA ALA A 20 -17.76 -13.11 4.06
C ALA A 20 -19.06 -12.32 3.88
N SER A 21 -20.08 -12.93 3.27
CA SER A 21 -21.39 -12.31 3.02
C SER A 21 -22.09 -11.86 4.32
N GLY A 22 -21.81 -12.51 5.45
CA GLY A 22 -22.35 -12.14 6.76
C GLY A 22 -21.71 -10.88 7.38
N ARG A 23 -20.55 -10.43 6.88
CA ARG A 23 -19.78 -9.30 7.44
C ARG A 23 -19.67 -8.19 6.40
N ARG A 24 -20.63 -7.27 6.39
CA ARG A 24 -20.83 -6.26 5.33
C ARG A 24 -19.62 -5.35 4.96
N ARG A 25 -18.53 -5.33 5.72
CA ARG A 25 -17.39 -4.42 5.49
C ARG A 25 -16.05 -5.02 5.91
N TYR A 26 -15.06 -4.84 5.05
CA TYR A 26 -13.66 -5.21 5.26
C TYR A 26 -12.76 -3.99 5.05
N ILE A 27 -11.75 -3.85 5.91
CA ILE A 27 -10.67 -2.88 5.70
C ILE A 27 -9.59 -3.59 4.88
N CYS A 28 -9.21 -2.98 3.76
CA CYS A 28 -8.15 -3.44 2.87
C CYS A 28 -6.97 -2.45 2.96
N SER A 29 -6.13 -2.62 3.98
CA SER A 29 -4.92 -1.82 4.19
C SER A 29 -3.78 -2.75 4.63
N ALA A 30 -2.64 -2.68 3.96
CA ALA A 30 -1.48 -3.54 4.24
C ALA A 30 -0.49 -2.84 5.17
N HIS A 31 -0.06 -1.63 4.78
CA HIS A 31 1.02 -0.90 5.45
C HIS A 31 0.51 0.44 5.97
N ALA A 32 0.69 0.68 7.27
CA ALA A 32 0.47 1.99 7.88
C ALA A 32 1.79 2.77 7.79
N MET A 33 1.86 3.76 6.90
CA MET A 33 3.08 4.52 6.64
C MET A 33 2.76 6.01 6.54
N LYS A 34 3.64 6.82 7.14
CA LYS A 34 3.67 8.27 6.95
C LYS A 34 4.25 8.61 5.59
N VAL A 35 3.89 9.78 5.08
CA VAL A 35 4.46 10.30 3.83
C VAL A 35 6.00 10.38 3.91
N SER A 36 6.56 10.77 5.07
CA SER A 36 8.00 10.83 5.29
C SER A 36 8.69 9.46 5.16
N GLU A 37 8.04 8.39 5.64
CA GLU A 37 8.55 7.02 5.56
C GLU A 37 8.50 6.51 4.13
N THR A 38 7.38 6.75 3.42
CA THR A 38 7.24 6.40 2.01
C THR A 38 8.30 7.07 1.16
N VAL A 39 8.50 8.39 1.34
CA VAL A 39 9.52 9.14 0.60
C VAL A 39 10.93 8.65 0.94
N GLY A 40 11.23 8.41 2.22
CA GLY A 40 12.52 7.86 2.63
C GLY A 40 12.81 6.50 1.99
N LEU A 41 11.81 5.62 1.92
CA LEU A 41 11.94 4.32 1.28
C LEU A 41 12.17 4.44 -0.23
N VAL A 42 11.41 5.30 -0.93
CA VAL A 42 11.61 5.52 -2.37
C VAL A 42 12.99 6.11 -2.64
N SER A 43 13.46 7.09 -1.86
CA SER A 43 14.80 7.67 -2.00
C SER A 43 15.92 6.64 -1.77
N SER A 44 15.69 5.66 -0.89
CA SER A 44 16.63 4.55 -0.66
C SER A 44 16.65 3.56 -1.83
N LEU A 45 15.48 3.21 -2.37
CA LEU A 45 15.36 2.28 -3.50
C LEU A 45 15.82 2.88 -4.83
N PHE A 46 15.68 4.20 -5.00
CA PHE A 46 15.97 4.91 -6.24
C PHE A 46 16.70 6.23 -5.96
N PRO A 47 17.98 6.19 -5.55
CA PRO A 47 18.74 7.39 -5.20
C PRO A 47 18.94 8.36 -6.38
N ASP A 48 18.90 7.84 -7.61
CA ASP A 48 19.03 8.64 -8.84
C ASP A 48 17.76 9.42 -9.19
N LEU A 49 16.62 9.04 -8.60
CA LEU A 49 15.34 9.70 -8.86
C LEU A 49 15.34 11.06 -8.16
N LYS A 50 15.38 12.15 -8.94
CA LYS A 50 15.37 13.52 -8.44
C LYS A 50 13.97 13.93 -7.95
N LEU A 51 13.53 13.34 -6.84
CA LEU A 51 12.27 13.70 -6.22
C LEU A 51 12.36 15.07 -5.55
N GLN A 52 11.45 15.97 -5.92
CA GLN A 52 11.25 17.23 -5.21
C GLN A 52 10.14 17.03 -4.18
N TYR A 53 10.51 17.03 -2.89
CA TYR A 53 9.56 16.90 -1.80
C TYR A 53 9.94 17.83 -0.63
N PRO A 54 8.96 18.22 0.20
CA PRO A 54 9.23 18.99 1.42
C PRO A 54 10.21 18.23 2.32
N ARG A 55 11.30 18.88 2.74
CA ARG A 55 12.27 18.26 3.66
C ARG A 55 11.78 18.25 5.11
N GLU A 56 10.78 19.07 5.39
CA GLU A 56 10.16 19.20 6.70
C GLU A 56 8.76 18.62 6.64
N PHE A 57 8.50 17.64 7.49
CA PHE A 57 7.19 17.04 7.67
C PHE A 57 6.68 17.39 9.06
N VAL A 58 5.43 17.84 9.14
CA VAL A 58 4.77 18.04 10.44
C VAL A 58 4.61 16.67 11.10
N GLN A 59 5.32 16.48 12.21
CA GLN A 59 5.16 15.29 13.04
C GLN A 59 3.76 15.32 13.66
N ARG A 60 2.86 14.49 13.13
CA ARG A 60 1.59 14.19 13.80
C ARG A 60 1.75 12.91 14.60
N GLU A 61 0.99 12.82 15.69
CA GLU A 61 0.79 11.56 16.40
C GLU A 61 0.36 10.48 15.41
N ASP A 62 0.82 9.25 15.65
CA ASP A 62 0.44 8.11 14.85
C ASP A 62 -1.08 7.97 14.89
N GLU A 63 -1.74 8.18 13.74
CA GLU A 63 -3.17 7.90 13.64
C GLU A 63 -3.41 6.44 14.03
N LYS A 64 -4.46 6.20 14.83
CA LYS A 64 -4.82 4.84 15.26
C LYS A 64 -4.92 3.95 14.03
N GLY A 65 -3.96 3.03 13.91
CA GLY A 65 -3.83 2.17 12.74
C GLY A 65 -5.14 1.43 12.43
N VAL A 66 -5.53 1.44 11.16
CA VAL A 66 -6.67 0.64 10.69
C VAL A 66 -6.28 -0.84 10.64
N SER A 67 -7.20 -1.72 11.05
CA SER A 67 -6.92 -3.16 11.17
C SER A 67 -7.58 -3.97 10.05
N SER A 68 -6.74 -4.66 9.27
CA SER A 68 -7.18 -5.59 8.21
C SER A 68 -7.28 -7.03 8.70
N LYS A 69 -7.28 -7.27 10.02
CA LYS A 69 -7.31 -8.62 10.62
C LYS A 69 -8.49 -9.46 10.14
N ARG A 70 -9.66 -8.85 9.89
CA ARG A 70 -10.83 -9.57 9.39
C ARG A 70 -10.63 -10.12 7.98
N LEU A 71 -9.92 -9.37 7.14
CA LEU A 71 -9.62 -9.76 5.76
C LEU A 71 -8.51 -10.82 5.76
N GLN A 72 -7.47 -10.64 6.57
CA GLN A 72 -6.41 -11.65 6.77
C GLN A 72 -6.95 -12.98 7.32
N ALA A 73 -7.98 -12.94 8.18
CA ALA A 73 -8.64 -14.15 8.70
C ALA A 73 -9.36 -14.97 7.61
N LEU A 74 -9.65 -14.37 6.45
CA LEU A 74 -10.15 -15.08 5.26
C LEU A 74 -9.03 -15.67 4.40
N GLY A 75 -7.77 -15.51 4.79
CA GLY A 75 -6.61 -15.94 4.02
C GLY A 75 -6.02 -14.87 3.09
N TRP A 76 -6.48 -13.61 3.17
CA TRP A 76 -5.90 -12.52 2.40
C TRP A 76 -4.44 -12.30 2.79
N LYS A 77 -3.59 -12.22 1.78
CA LYS A 77 -2.17 -11.89 1.88
C LYS A 77 -1.92 -10.64 1.07
N PHE A 78 -0.91 -9.89 1.47
CA PHE A 78 -0.52 -8.66 0.80
C PHE A 78 0.99 -8.64 0.57
N ARG A 79 1.40 -7.90 -0.45
CA ARG A 79 2.79 -7.79 -0.90
C ARG A 79 3.60 -6.87 0.04
N ALA A 80 4.91 -7.04 -0.03
CA ALA A 80 5.83 -6.15 0.67
C ALA A 80 5.73 -4.73 0.09
N VAL A 81 5.97 -3.73 0.93
CA VAL A 81 5.86 -2.33 0.49
C VAL A 81 6.94 -1.96 -0.52
N GLU A 82 8.12 -2.55 -0.40
CA GLU A 82 9.24 -2.37 -1.30
C GLU A 82 8.92 -2.86 -2.71
N GLU A 83 8.24 -4.00 -2.83
CA GLU A 83 7.76 -4.56 -4.10
C GLU A 83 6.72 -3.61 -4.72
N THR A 84 5.73 -3.18 -3.93
CA THR A 84 4.67 -2.26 -4.39
C THR A 84 5.26 -0.95 -4.93
N LEU A 85 6.20 -0.35 -4.19
CA LEU A 85 6.81 0.93 -4.57
C LEU A 85 7.75 0.78 -5.78
N ARG A 86 8.51 -0.32 -5.86
CA ARG A 86 9.37 -0.61 -7.01
C ARG A 86 8.56 -0.74 -8.29
N ASP A 87 7.52 -1.57 -8.27
CA ASP A 87 6.63 -1.78 -9.41
C ASP A 87 5.91 -0.49 -9.82
N THR A 88 5.56 0.37 -8.85
CA THR A 88 4.97 1.68 -9.12
C THR A 88 5.93 2.58 -9.90
N ILE A 89 7.19 2.70 -9.45
CA ILE A 89 8.20 3.54 -10.12
C ILE A 89 8.52 3.01 -11.50
N ASP A 90 8.67 1.69 -11.66
CA ASP A 90 8.98 1.07 -12.94
C ASP A 90 7.82 1.25 -13.94
N SER A 91 6.57 1.12 -13.47
CA SER A 91 5.37 1.41 -14.26
C SER A 91 5.33 2.86 -14.74
N TYR A 92 5.68 3.82 -13.86
CA TYR A 92 5.68 5.24 -14.21
C TYR A 92 6.81 5.60 -15.19
N LYS A 93 7.99 4.96 -15.07
CA LYS A 93 9.07 5.08 -16.05
C LYS A 93 8.66 4.53 -17.41
N ALA A 94 8.06 3.34 -17.44
CA ALA A 94 7.57 2.71 -18.66
C ALA A 94 6.48 3.55 -19.35
N ALA A 95 5.65 4.24 -18.57
CA ALA A 95 4.63 5.15 -19.07
C ALA A 95 5.18 6.54 -19.49
N GLY A 96 6.47 6.82 -19.28
CA GLY A 96 7.09 8.12 -19.55
C GLY A 96 6.61 9.25 -18.64
N ILE A 97 6.02 8.91 -17.48
CA ILE A 97 5.56 9.87 -16.47
C ILE A 97 6.74 10.29 -15.59
N LEU A 98 7.64 9.36 -15.29
CA LEU A 98 8.88 9.59 -14.55
C LEU A 98 10.07 9.38 -15.49
N ASN A 99 11.07 10.26 -15.39
CA ASN A 99 12.35 10.20 -16.11
C ASN A 99 13.48 9.82 -15.16
#